data_AF-A0A4Q0M593-F1
#
_entry.id   AF-A0A4Q0M593-F1
#
_cell.length_a   1.000
_cell.length_b   1.000
_cell.length_c   1.000
_cell.angle_alpha   90.00
_cell.angle_beta   90.00
_cell.angle_gamma   90.00
#
_symmetry.space_group_name_H-M   'P 1'
#
loop_
_entity.id
_entity.type
_entity.pdbx_description
1 polymer ?
#
loop_
_entity_poly.entity_id
_entity_poly.type
_entity_poly.pdbx_seq_one_letter_code
_entity_poly.pdbx_strand_id
1 'polypeptide(L)'
;MKIVSQFFELLLVLAASNNHLSAQIRDDSVFVSGIVQKITRTYIEQLNTEAPIYNGKMYRPVFNLNDGGHTLFQSNQYTKGTIVYNGHIYQDVNLMYDMVKDQLVLLNFDQVGGIVIWPQYVDAFSLHQHTFINIRPDSTTQKSIAPGYYDLLYQGKTSLLAKRIKELIETPNQNAVKRTVSQQNKYYLLNHSGYTLIKGKKDLLRLLSRTRNENLQYIKTERLNFKKELERSMIKLLSYHDSIL
;
A
#
# COMPACT_ATOMS: atom_id res chain seq x y z
N MET A 1 39.01 -29.17 61.54
CA MET A 1 38.08 -30.19 61.00
C MET A 1 37.75 -29.77 59.57
N LYS A 2 38.02 -30.50 58.46
CA LYS A 2 38.17 -31.95 58.21
C LYS A 2 36.86 -32.73 58.43
N ILE A 3 36.51 -33.65 57.49
CA ILE A 3 35.49 -34.76 57.56
C ILE A 3 34.03 -34.27 57.26
N VAL A 4 33.18 -34.75 56.33
CA VAL A 4 33.16 -35.71 55.16
C VAL A 4 32.33 -35.05 54.01
N SER A 5 32.46 -35.24 52.68
CA SER A 5 33.28 -36.10 51.79
C SER A 5 32.69 -37.39 51.15
N GLN A 6 31.38 -37.50 50.86
CA GLN A 6 30.71 -38.62 50.13
C GLN A 6 29.39 -38.12 49.49
N PHE A 7 28.97 -38.46 48.26
CA PHE A 7 29.43 -39.46 47.28
C PHE A 7 29.77 -38.83 45.92
N PHE A 8 30.91 -39.22 45.36
CA PHE A 8 31.19 -39.19 43.92
C PHE A 8 30.82 -40.57 43.34
N GLU A 9 30.77 -40.69 42.00
CA GLU A 9 30.56 -41.93 41.24
C GLU A 9 29.14 -42.55 41.27
N LEU A 10 28.33 -42.14 40.29
CA LEU A 10 27.69 -43.15 39.43
C LEU A 10 27.69 -42.71 37.95
N LEU A 11 28.44 -43.47 37.15
CA LEU A 11 28.46 -43.50 35.68
C LEU A 11 28.71 -42.18 34.91
N LEU A 12 30.01 -41.92 34.69
CA LEU A 12 30.47 -41.34 33.43
C LEU A 12 30.38 -42.40 32.31
N VAL A 13 29.24 -42.49 31.63
CA VAL A 13 29.08 -43.29 30.40
C VAL A 13 28.27 -42.48 29.39
N LEU A 14 28.68 -42.54 28.11
CA LEU A 14 28.06 -41.89 26.93
C LEU A 14 28.19 -40.36 26.85
N ALA A 15 29.44 -39.90 26.79
CA ALA A 15 29.78 -38.86 25.81
C ALA A 15 29.62 -39.42 24.39
N ALA A 16 28.39 -39.47 23.85
CA ALA A 16 28.10 -39.68 22.41
C ALA A 16 26.59 -39.55 22.08
N SER A 17 25.97 -38.40 22.34
CA SER A 17 24.80 -37.99 21.56
C SER A 17 24.86 -36.49 21.28
N ASN A 18 25.50 -36.16 20.15
CA ASN A 18 25.37 -34.86 19.50
C ASN A 18 23.94 -34.71 18.95
N ASN A 19 22.96 -34.64 19.84
CA ASN A 19 21.70 -34.02 19.52
C ASN A 19 21.95 -32.52 19.52
N HIS A 20 22.36 -32.02 18.34
CA HIS A 20 22.11 -30.66 17.93
C HIS A 20 20.60 -30.42 18.02
N LEU A 21 20.13 -30.13 19.23
CA LEU A 21 18.97 -29.28 19.46
C LEU A 21 19.39 -27.86 19.06
N SER A 22 19.57 -27.68 17.75
CA SER A 22 19.25 -26.43 17.10
C SER A 22 17.78 -26.19 17.38
N ALA A 23 17.49 -25.55 18.52
CA ALA A 23 16.21 -24.96 18.79
C ALA A 23 15.92 -24.07 17.59
N GLN A 24 14.98 -24.49 16.75
CA GLN A 24 14.63 -23.73 15.56
C GLN A 24 14.02 -22.42 16.07
N ILE A 25 14.77 -21.32 15.92
CA ILE A 25 14.24 -19.96 16.06
C ILE A 25 13.30 -19.77 14.87
N ARG A 26 12.08 -20.33 15.00
CA ARG A 26 11.03 -20.26 13.99
C ARG A 26 10.27 -18.95 14.18
N ASP A 27 10.61 -17.96 13.36
CA ASP A 27 9.72 -16.86 12.99
C ASP A 27 8.85 -16.29 14.13
N ASP A 28 9.47 -15.93 15.26
CA ASP A 28 8.78 -15.24 16.36
C ASP A 28 8.00 -14.02 15.84
N SER A 29 8.56 -13.30 14.87
CA SER A 29 7.91 -12.17 14.18
C SER A 29 6.60 -12.55 13.47
N VAL A 30 6.53 -13.70 12.80
CA VAL A 30 5.31 -14.14 12.08
C VAL A 30 4.27 -14.66 13.07
N PHE A 31 4.72 -15.40 14.08
CA PHE A 31 3.85 -15.90 15.16
C PHE A 31 3.24 -14.76 15.99
N VAL A 32 4.07 -13.81 16.43
CA VAL A 32 3.62 -12.60 17.15
C VAL A 32 2.71 -11.75 16.26
N SER A 33 3.04 -11.56 14.98
CA SER A 33 2.14 -10.87 14.03
C SER A 33 0.78 -11.56 13.93
N GLY A 34 0.75 -12.90 13.83
CA GLY A 34 -0.50 -13.67 13.82
C GLY A 34 -1.32 -13.54 15.10
N ILE A 35 -0.67 -13.51 16.28
CA ILE A 35 -1.33 -13.26 17.56
C ILE A 35 -1.89 -11.83 17.62
N VAL A 36 -1.09 -10.82 17.25
CA VAL A 36 -1.52 -9.41 17.23
C VAL A 36 -2.69 -9.21 16.27
N GLN A 37 -2.68 -9.83 15.09
CA GLN A 37 -3.80 -9.81 14.15
C GLN A 37 -5.06 -10.46 14.73
N LYS A 38 -4.93 -11.64 15.36
CA LYS A 38 -6.07 -12.34 15.99
C LYS A 38 -6.68 -11.52 17.13
N ILE A 39 -5.86 -10.98 18.02
CA ILE A 39 -6.30 -10.10 19.12
C ILE A 39 -6.98 -8.84 18.54
N THR A 40 -6.36 -8.20 17.55
CA THR A 40 -6.91 -7.00 16.88
C THR A 40 -8.29 -7.30 16.28
N ARG A 41 -8.45 -8.43 15.58
CA ARG A 41 -9.73 -8.85 15.01
C ARG A 41 -10.81 -9.04 16.08
N THR A 42 -10.53 -9.83 17.11
CA THR A 42 -11.49 -10.07 18.20
C THR A 42 -11.83 -8.79 18.98
N TYR A 43 -10.87 -7.88 19.14
CA TYR A 43 -11.11 -6.55 19.73
C TYR A 43 -12.06 -5.68 18.88
N ILE A 44 -11.88 -5.66 17.55
CA ILE A 44 -12.77 -4.95 16.63
C ILE A 44 -14.18 -5.57 16.63
N GLU A 45 -14.28 -6.90 16.60
CA GLU A 45 -15.55 -7.65 16.67
C GLU A 45 -16.34 -7.39 17.97
N GLN A 46 -15.64 -7.08 19.07
CA GLN A 46 -16.28 -6.73 20.34
C GLN A 46 -16.72 -5.26 20.42
N LEU A 47 -15.95 -4.35 19.79
CA LEU A 47 -16.24 -2.90 19.86
C LEU A 47 -17.34 -2.44 18.90
N ASN A 48 -17.56 -3.11 17.77
CA ASN A 48 -18.55 -2.71 16.77
C ASN A 48 -18.41 -1.22 16.37
N THR A 49 -19.40 -0.38 16.69
CA THR A 49 -19.39 1.08 16.44
C THR A 49 -18.32 1.85 17.23
N GLU A 50 -17.85 1.31 18.35
CA GLU A 50 -16.85 1.95 19.22
C GLU A 50 -15.41 1.77 18.71
N ALA A 51 -15.18 0.95 17.68
CA ALA A 51 -13.83 0.78 17.15
C ALA A 51 -13.35 2.09 16.49
N PRO A 52 -12.14 2.61 16.79
CA PRO A 52 -11.69 3.95 16.37
C PRO A 52 -11.69 4.24 14.86
N ILE A 53 -11.77 3.21 14.02
CA ILE A 53 -11.89 3.33 12.56
C ILE A 53 -13.29 3.77 12.11
N TYR A 54 -14.34 3.52 12.91
CA TYR A 54 -15.71 3.94 12.61
C TYR A 54 -16.00 5.40 12.98
N ASN A 55 -15.07 6.06 13.69
CA ASN A 55 -15.11 7.50 13.90
C ASN A 55 -14.67 8.24 12.62
N GLY A 56 -15.64 8.65 11.80
CA GLY A 56 -15.42 9.39 10.56
C GLY A 56 -16.61 10.28 10.20
N LYS A 57 -16.45 11.14 9.18
CA LYS A 57 -17.56 11.95 8.66
C LYS A 57 -18.37 11.14 7.65
N MET A 58 -19.70 11.29 7.63
CA MET A 58 -20.56 10.65 6.62
C MET A 58 -20.07 10.97 5.20
N TYR A 59 -19.86 9.93 4.39
CA TYR A 59 -19.49 10.05 2.99
C TYR A 59 -20.67 10.56 2.17
N ARG A 60 -20.39 11.57 1.34
CA ARG A 60 -21.36 12.16 0.41
C ARG A 60 -20.84 11.94 -1.01
N PRO A 61 -21.34 10.96 -1.77
CA PRO A 61 -20.89 10.74 -3.14
C PRO A 61 -21.28 11.90 -4.06
N VAL A 62 -20.64 11.96 -5.24
CA VAL A 62 -21.07 12.85 -6.32
C VAL A 62 -22.10 12.12 -7.16
N PHE A 63 -23.32 12.65 -7.22
CA PHE A 63 -24.43 12.08 -7.98
C PHE A 63 -24.54 12.70 -9.39
N ASN A 64 -25.40 12.11 -10.23
CA ASN A 64 -25.79 12.63 -11.55
C ASN A 64 -24.60 12.78 -12.52
N LEU A 65 -23.66 11.83 -12.48
CA LEU A 65 -22.65 11.66 -13.50
C LEU A 65 -23.26 10.94 -14.71
N ASN A 66 -23.05 11.51 -15.89
CA ASN A 66 -23.48 10.93 -17.16
C ASN A 66 -22.60 9.72 -17.55
N ASP A 67 -23.04 9.01 -18.59
CA ASP A 67 -22.29 7.93 -19.25
C ASP A 67 -21.88 6.77 -18.31
N GLY A 68 -22.60 6.58 -17.19
CA GLY A 68 -22.31 5.56 -16.17
C GLY A 68 -21.08 5.86 -15.30
N GLY A 69 -20.56 7.10 -15.34
CA GLY A 69 -19.36 7.50 -14.60
C GLY A 69 -19.52 7.43 -13.07
N HIS A 70 -18.41 7.18 -12.37
CA HIS A 70 -18.32 7.22 -10.91
C HIS A 70 -16.97 7.77 -10.45
N THR A 71 -16.92 8.41 -9.27
CA THR A 71 -15.68 8.98 -8.69
C THR A 71 -14.73 7.91 -8.14
N LEU A 72 -15.23 6.70 -7.93
CA LEU A 72 -14.56 5.64 -7.18
C LEU A 72 -13.49 4.88 -8.00
N PHE A 73 -12.50 4.30 -7.33
CA PHE A 73 -11.41 3.50 -7.93
C PHE A 73 -11.89 2.10 -8.35
N GLN A 74 -11.78 1.80 -9.65
CA GLN A 74 -12.16 0.55 -10.34
C GLN A 74 -13.63 0.11 -10.21
N SER A 75 -14.21 0.04 -9.01
CA SER A 75 -15.59 -0.33 -8.75
C SER A 75 -16.38 0.85 -8.17
N ASN A 76 -17.71 0.84 -8.31
CA ASN A 76 -18.62 1.71 -7.57
C ASN A 76 -19.32 0.99 -6.39
N GLN A 77 -18.94 -0.26 -6.12
CA GLN A 77 -19.44 -1.08 -5.02
C GLN A 77 -18.38 -1.22 -3.92
N TYR A 78 -18.84 -1.31 -2.66
CA TYR A 78 -17.97 -1.71 -1.55
C TYR A 78 -17.34 -3.07 -1.83
N THR A 79 -16.03 -3.14 -1.66
CA THR A 79 -15.25 -4.36 -1.89
C THR A 79 -14.37 -4.63 -0.68
N LYS A 80 -14.11 -5.90 -0.38
CA LYS A 80 -13.23 -6.30 0.71
C LYS A 80 -11.81 -5.77 0.48
N GLY A 81 -11.25 -5.19 1.52
CA GLY A 81 -9.90 -4.63 1.55
C GLY A 81 -9.31 -4.66 2.96
N THR A 82 -8.08 -4.15 3.10
CA THR A 82 -7.39 -4.01 4.39
C THR A 82 -7.01 -2.56 4.63
N ILE A 83 -7.03 -2.09 5.86
CA ILE A 83 -6.52 -0.76 6.25
C ILE A 83 -5.48 -0.91 7.35
N VAL A 84 -4.36 -0.21 7.22
CA VAL A 84 -3.44 0.08 8.33
C VAL A 84 -3.81 1.46 8.85
N TYR A 85 -4.39 1.50 10.05
CA TYR A 85 -4.93 2.71 10.68
C TYR A 85 -4.34 2.87 12.08
N ASN A 86 -3.53 3.93 12.27
CA ASN A 86 -2.68 4.15 13.44
C ASN A 86 -1.86 2.90 13.81
N GLY A 87 -1.22 2.28 12.82
CA GLY A 87 -0.44 1.05 13.00
C GLY A 87 -1.25 -0.24 13.23
N HIS A 88 -2.57 -0.17 13.43
CA HIS A 88 -3.43 -1.34 13.59
C HIS A 88 -3.97 -1.83 12.23
N ILE A 89 -4.02 -3.14 12.04
CA ILE A 89 -4.47 -3.76 10.77
C ILE A 89 -5.93 -4.18 10.88
N TYR A 90 -6.78 -3.59 10.04
CA TYR A 90 -8.20 -3.89 9.88
C TYR A 90 -8.37 -4.68 8.57
N GLN A 91 -8.53 -6.00 8.67
CA GLN A 91 -8.72 -6.89 7.52
C GLN A 91 -10.22 -7.06 7.18
N ASP A 92 -10.50 -7.49 5.95
CA ASP A 92 -11.84 -7.88 5.48
C ASP A 92 -12.94 -6.82 5.69
N VAL A 93 -12.54 -5.54 5.69
CA VAL A 93 -13.44 -4.39 5.78
C VAL A 93 -13.98 -4.00 4.40
N ASN A 94 -15.20 -3.47 4.36
CA ASN A 94 -15.90 -3.11 3.12
C ASN A 94 -15.52 -1.67 2.71
N LEU A 95 -14.73 -1.52 1.65
CA LEU A 95 -14.09 -0.25 1.27
C LEU A 95 -14.49 0.25 -0.13
N MET A 96 -14.42 1.56 -0.31
CA MET A 96 -14.32 2.24 -1.60
C MET A 96 -13.28 3.37 -1.50
N TYR A 97 -12.70 3.79 -2.61
CA TYR A 97 -11.76 4.92 -2.66
C TYR A 97 -12.25 5.96 -3.68
N ASP A 98 -12.67 7.15 -3.22
CA ASP A 98 -13.07 8.27 -4.07
C ASP A 98 -11.83 9.02 -4.57
N MET A 99 -11.56 8.93 -5.88
CA MET A 99 -10.39 9.52 -6.53
C MET A 99 -10.60 10.97 -6.97
N VAL A 100 -11.80 11.55 -6.80
CA VAL A 100 -12.07 12.98 -6.99
C VAL A 100 -11.78 13.73 -5.68
N LYS A 101 -12.15 13.14 -4.54
CA LYS A 101 -12.02 13.75 -3.21
C LYS A 101 -10.80 13.28 -2.43
N ASP A 102 -10.06 12.29 -2.97
CA ASP A 102 -8.94 11.60 -2.33
C ASP A 102 -9.34 11.02 -0.95
N GLN A 103 -10.47 10.31 -0.91
CA GLN A 103 -11.11 9.85 0.32
C GLN A 103 -11.28 8.34 0.34
N LEU A 104 -10.69 7.70 1.36
CA LEU A 104 -10.97 6.32 1.72
C LEU A 104 -12.31 6.25 2.45
N VAL A 105 -13.23 5.45 1.93
CA VAL A 105 -14.58 5.27 2.45
C VAL A 105 -14.71 3.85 2.99
N LEU A 106 -15.12 3.72 4.24
CA LEU A 106 -15.47 2.47 4.90
C LEU A 106 -17.00 2.40 5.00
N LEU A 107 -17.59 1.25 4.70
CA LEU A 107 -18.99 0.98 5.01
C LEU A 107 -19.13 0.92 6.54
N ASN A 108 -20.04 1.72 7.09
CA ASN A 108 -20.29 1.79 8.52
C ASN A 108 -20.77 0.43 9.08
N PHE A 109 -20.63 0.22 10.38
CA PHE A 109 -20.99 -1.03 11.03
C PHE A 109 -22.47 -1.42 10.79
N ASP A 110 -23.38 -0.43 10.79
CA ASP A 110 -24.80 -0.59 10.50
C ASP A 110 -25.15 -1.03 9.06
N GLN A 111 -24.17 -1.07 8.15
CA GLN A 111 -24.31 -1.33 6.71
C GLN A 111 -25.21 -0.32 5.95
N VAL A 112 -25.62 0.80 6.56
CA VAL A 112 -26.52 1.80 5.97
C VAL A 112 -25.76 2.83 5.13
N GLY A 113 -24.60 3.27 5.61
CA GLY A 113 -23.90 4.43 5.06
C GLY A 113 -22.38 4.30 5.00
N GLY A 114 -21.75 5.05 4.10
CA GLY A 114 -20.30 5.19 4.09
C GLY A 114 -19.83 6.24 5.08
N ILE A 115 -18.68 6.00 5.69
CA ILE A 115 -17.91 6.98 6.47
C ILE A 115 -16.56 7.23 5.78
N VAL A 116 -16.16 8.49 5.70
CA VAL A 116 -14.82 8.88 5.27
C VAL A 116 -13.90 8.76 6.48
N ILE A 117 -12.91 7.88 6.37
CA ILE A 117 -11.90 7.70 7.41
C ILE A 117 -10.99 8.93 7.44
N TRP A 118 -10.60 9.34 8.65
CA TRP A 118 -9.66 10.43 8.88
C TRP A 118 -8.28 10.13 8.26
N PRO A 119 -7.85 10.87 7.22
CA PRO A 119 -6.65 10.52 6.46
C PRO A 119 -5.39 10.60 7.30
N GLN A 120 -5.30 11.48 8.30
CA GLN A 120 -4.11 11.58 9.15
C GLN A 120 -3.75 10.27 9.88
N TYR A 121 -4.74 9.41 10.12
CA TYR A 121 -4.60 8.13 10.80
C TYR A 121 -4.48 6.92 9.86
N VAL A 122 -4.75 7.08 8.56
CA VAL A 122 -4.49 6.02 7.56
C VAL A 122 -3.01 6.03 7.20
N ASP A 123 -2.32 4.93 7.45
CA ASP A 123 -0.93 4.72 7.01
C ASP A 123 -0.91 4.13 5.59
N ALA A 124 -1.72 3.09 5.36
CA ALA A 124 -1.90 2.42 4.07
C ALA A 124 -3.26 1.70 3.98
N PHE A 125 -3.68 1.32 2.77
CA PHE A 125 -4.81 0.40 2.56
C PHE A 125 -4.61 -0.45 1.31
N SER A 126 -5.25 -1.63 1.27
CA SER A 126 -5.33 -2.47 0.07
C SER A 126 -6.76 -2.54 -0.47
N LEU A 127 -6.90 -2.39 -1.78
CA LEU A 127 -8.19 -2.41 -2.47
C LEU A 127 -7.98 -2.85 -3.92
N HIS A 128 -8.78 -3.81 -4.41
CA HIS A 128 -8.71 -4.36 -5.77
C HIS A 128 -7.31 -4.84 -6.20
N GLN A 129 -6.55 -5.49 -5.31
CA GLN A 129 -5.15 -5.93 -5.53
C GLN A 129 -4.11 -4.80 -5.64
N HIS A 130 -4.51 -3.54 -5.43
CA HIS A 130 -3.59 -2.42 -5.28
C HIS A 130 -3.33 -2.13 -3.80
N THR A 131 -2.13 -1.65 -3.48
CA THR A 131 -1.75 -1.19 -2.14
C THR A 131 -1.46 0.30 -2.22
N PHE A 132 -2.26 1.10 -1.51
CA PHE A 132 -2.10 2.53 -1.41
C PHE A 132 -1.39 2.91 -0.12
N ILE A 133 -0.36 3.74 -0.20
CA ILE A 133 0.28 4.38 0.95
C ILE A 133 -0.20 5.83 1.07
N ASN A 134 -0.24 6.37 2.28
CA ASN A 134 -0.59 7.76 2.52
C ASN A 134 0.64 8.65 2.68
N ILE A 135 0.82 9.60 1.76
CA ILE A 135 1.84 10.64 1.88
C ILE A 135 1.26 11.77 2.74
N ARG A 136 1.71 11.86 3.99
CA ARG A 136 1.24 12.88 4.94
C ARG A 136 1.76 14.28 4.56
N PRO A 137 1.03 15.36 4.90
CA PRO A 137 1.52 16.72 4.74
C PRO A 137 2.63 17.04 5.75
N ASP A 138 3.89 16.98 5.32
CA ASP A 138 5.03 17.56 6.04
C ASP A 138 5.83 18.53 5.14
N SER A 139 6.61 19.42 5.76
CA SER A 139 7.31 20.51 5.07
C SER A 139 8.48 20.06 4.17
N THR A 140 8.90 18.79 4.29
CA THR A 140 10.00 18.20 3.52
C THR A 140 9.45 17.49 2.28
N THR A 141 8.40 16.69 2.43
CA THR A 141 7.75 15.96 1.34
C THR A 141 7.00 16.88 0.38
N GLN A 142 6.29 17.90 0.89
CA GLN A 142 5.50 18.86 0.10
C GLN A 142 6.27 19.56 -1.04
N LYS A 143 7.60 19.69 -0.93
CA LYS A 143 8.46 20.27 -1.97
C LYS A 143 8.63 19.38 -3.20
N SER A 144 8.30 18.09 -3.09
CA SER A 144 8.59 17.05 -4.09
C SER A 144 7.35 16.28 -4.55
N ILE A 145 6.34 16.15 -3.69
CA ILE A 145 5.13 15.37 -3.92
C ILE A 145 3.96 16.00 -3.15
N ALA A 146 2.74 15.90 -3.69
CA ALA A 146 1.55 16.36 -2.98
C ALA A 146 1.13 15.33 -1.91
N PRO A 147 0.50 15.74 -0.80
CA PRO A 147 -0.07 14.81 0.16
C PRO A 147 -1.22 13.96 -0.41
N GLY A 148 -1.57 12.89 0.30
CA GLY A 148 -2.71 12.02 0.02
C GLY A 148 -2.32 10.59 -0.38
N TYR A 149 -3.26 9.83 -0.94
CA TYR A 149 -3.04 8.41 -1.23
C TYR A 149 -2.32 8.14 -2.55
N TYR A 150 -1.35 7.22 -2.55
CA TYR A 150 -0.52 6.84 -3.70
C TYR A 150 -0.45 5.31 -3.82
N ASP A 151 -0.76 4.81 -5.01
CA ASP A 151 -0.68 3.39 -5.36
C ASP A 151 0.79 2.95 -5.49
N LEU A 152 1.21 1.97 -4.69
CA LEU A 152 2.57 1.44 -4.64
C LEU A 152 2.72 0.32 -5.68
N LEU A 153 3.25 0.69 -6.84
CA LEU A 153 3.34 -0.18 -8.02
C LEU A 153 4.57 -1.08 -8.04
N TYR A 154 5.65 -0.63 -7.39
CA TYR A 154 6.91 -1.36 -7.27
C TYR A 154 7.67 -0.89 -6.04
N GLN A 155 8.31 -1.81 -5.33
CA GLN A 155 9.14 -1.55 -4.15
C GLN A 155 10.40 -2.41 -4.22
N GLY A 156 11.56 -1.76 -4.32
CA GLY A 156 12.90 -2.34 -4.33
C GLY A 156 13.92 -1.39 -3.71
N LYS A 157 15.12 -1.30 -4.31
CA LYS A 157 16.10 -0.23 -4.03
C LYS A 157 15.57 1.13 -4.47
N THR A 158 14.70 1.16 -5.48
CA THR A 158 13.85 2.28 -5.87
C THR A 158 12.38 1.91 -5.68
N SER A 159 11.48 2.88 -5.58
CA SER A 159 10.03 2.60 -5.52
C SER A 159 9.25 3.43 -6.54
N LEU A 160 8.23 2.82 -7.15
CA LEU A 160 7.33 3.47 -8.11
C LEU A 160 5.96 3.70 -7.45
N LEU A 161 5.54 4.96 -7.43
CA LEU A 161 4.22 5.36 -6.96
C LEU A 161 3.37 5.90 -8.11
N ALA A 162 2.06 5.68 -8.06
CA ALA A 162 1.09 6.35 -8.92
C ALA A 162 0.02 7.09 -8.10
N LYS A 163 -0.11 8.40 -8.34
CA LYS A 163 -1.30 9.14 -7.94
C LYS A 163 -2.40 8.85 -8.94
N ARG A 164 -3.42 8.09 -8.51
CA ARG A 164 -4.66 7.86 -9.27
C ARG A 164 -5.59 9.05 -9.02
N ILE A 165 -6.06 9.71 -10.08
CA ILE A 165 -6.88 10.93 -9.99
C ILE A 165 -8.09 10.79 -10.91
N LYS A 166 -9.28 11.13 -10.41
CA LYS A 166 -10.42 11.48 -11.26
C LYS A 166 -10.72 12.97 -11.13
N GLU A 167 -11.05 13.60 -12.24
CA GLU A 167 -11.45 15.01 -12.31
C GLU A 167 -12.89 15.08 -12.84
N LEU A 168 -13.72 15.92 -12.19
CA LEU A 168 -15.05 16.22 -12.67
C LEU A 168 -14.96 17.19 -13.84
N ILE A 169 -15.63 16.84 -14.94
CA ILE A 169 -15.76 17.69 -16.12
C ILE A 169 -17.23 18.08 -16.24
N GLU A 170 -17.49 19.38 -16.13
CA GLU A 170 -18.80 19.95 -16.44
C GLU A 170 -18.76 20.56 -17.84
N THR A 171 -19.72 20.21 -18.70
CA THR A 171 -19.84 20.74 -20.06
C THR A 171 -21.26 21.26 -20.26
N PRO A 172 -21.44 22.54 -20.63
CA PRO A 172 -22.75 23.06 -21.00
C PRO A 172 -23.32 22.29 -22.20
N ASN A 173 -24.57 21.88 -22.10
CA ASN A 173 -25.38 21.37 -23.20
C ASN A 173 -26.69 22.16 -23.25
N GLN A 174 -27.38 22.16 -24.40
CA GLN A 174 -28.45 23.09 -24.75
C GLN A 174 -29.52 23.29 -23.67
N ASN A 175 -29.88 22.22 -22.94
CA ASN A 175 -30.90 22.25 -21.88
C ASN A 175 -30.39 21.77 -20.50
N ALA A 176 -29.11 21.43 -20.34
CA ALA A 176 -28.58 20.84 -19.10
C ALA A 176 -27.03 20.92 -19.01
N VAL A 177 -26.47 20.84 -17.80
CA VAL A 177 -25.03 20.61 -17.62
C VAL A 177 -24.74 19.11 -17.70
N LYS A 178 -23.92 18.69 -18.68
CA LYS A 178 -23.36 17.33 -18.70
C LYS A 178 -22.22 17.24 -17.69
N ARG A 179 -22.23 16.23 -16.82
CA ARG A 179 -21.19 15.94 -15.84
C ARG A 179 -20.54 14.60 -16.16
N THR A 180 -19.24 14.57 -16.42
CA THR A 180 -18.47 13.33 -16.60
C THR A 180 -17.27 13.31 -15.66
N VAL A 181 -16.58 12.16 -15.62
CA VAL A 181 -15.28 12.04 -14.96
C VAL A 181 -14.22 11.67 -15.99
N SER A 182 -13.07 12.34 -15.93
CA SER A 182 -11.85 11.92 -16.61
C SER A 182 -10.89 11.33 -15.59
N GLN A 183 -10.17 10.26 -15.95
CA GLN A 183 -9.17 9.65 -15.09
C GLN A 183 -7.76 9.89 -15.64
N GLN A 184 -6.86 10.34 -14.78
CA GLN A 184 -5.44 10.51 -15.08
C GLN A 184 -4.56 9.90 -13.98
N ASN A 185 -3.35 9.49 -14.35
CA ASN A 185 -2.35 8.96 -13.43
C ASN A 185 -1.08 9.81 -13.49
N LYS A 186 -0.50 10.14 -12.32
CA LYS A 186 0.83 10.78 -12.23
C LYS A 186 1.80 9.82 -11.55
N TYR A 187 2.94 9.54 -12.16
CA TYR A 187 3.91 8.55 -11.67
C TYR A 187 5.11 9.22 -11.02
N TYR A 188 5.58 8.67 -9.90
CA TYR A 188 6.70 9.22 -9.13
C TYR A 188 7.71 8.11 -8.83
N LEU A 189 8.99 8.41 -9.02
CA LEU A 189 10.09 7.60 -8.48
C LEU A 189 10.42 8.11 -7.08
N LEU A 190 10.49 7.21 -6.11
CA LEU A 190 11.19 7.45 -4.85
C LEU A 190 12.58 6.81 -4.95
N ASN A 191 13.61 7.63 -4.70
CA ASN A 191 15.00 7.21 -4.58
C ASN A 191 15.69 8.03 -3.48
N HIS A 192 17.03 7.96 -3.40
CA HIS A 192 17.83 8.67 -2.38
C HIS A 192 17.64 10.20 -2.36
N SER A 193 17.19 10.80 -3.47
CA SER A 193 16.92 12.25 -3.58
C SER A 193 15.46 12.63 -3.25
N GLY A 194 14.63 11.68 -2.82
CA GLY A 194 13.20 11.87 -2.57
C GLY A 194 12.34 11.54 -3.78
N TYR A 195 11.17 12.18 -3.87
CA TYR A 195 10.17 11.91 -4.91
C TYR A 195 10.43 12.74 -6.18
N THR A 196 10.41 12.10 -7.35
CA THR A 196 10.51 12.80 -8.65
C THR A 196 9.41 12.34 -9.62
N LEU A 197 8.67 13.30 -10.19
CA LEU A 197 7.66 13.05 -11.23
C LEU A 197 8.28 12.48 -12.52
N ILE A 198 7.72 11.37 -13.01
CA ILE A 198 8.04 10.74 -14.29
C ILE A 198 6.89 11.00 -15.26
N LYS A 199 7.17 11.64 -16.41
CA LYS A 199 6.19 11.77 -17.52
C LYS A 199 6.36 10.70 -18.60
N GLY A 200 7.44 9.91 -18.54
CA GLY A 200 7.66 8.77 -19.43
C GLY A 200 9.12 8.32 -19.52
N LYS A 201 9.43 7.49 -20.53
CA LYS A 201 10.74 6.85 -20.76
C LYS A 201 11.94 7.79 -20.61
N LYS A 202 11.86 9.02 -21.14
CA LYS A 202 12.96 10.00 -21.10
C LYS A 202 13.29 10.45 -19.68
N ASP A 203 12.28 10.63 -18.83
CA ASP A 203 12.47 11.03 -17.44
C ASP A 203 13.02 9.86 -16.63
N LEU A 204 12.43 8.67 -16.78
CA LEU A 204 12.90 7.49 -16.07
C LEU A 204 14.37 7.17 -16.40
N LEU A 205 14.76 7.12 -17.68
CA LEU A 205 16.16 6.90 -18.08
C LEU A 205 17.13 8.04 -17.71
N ARG A 206 16.63 9.23 -17.35
CA ARG A 206 17.47 10.30 -16.78
C ARG A 206 17.72 10.05 -15.28
N LEU A 207 16.72 9.55 -14.56
CA LEU A 207 16.85 9.20 -13.14
C LEU A 207 17.70 7.93 -12.94
N LEU A 208 17.57 6.95 -13.84
CA LEU A 208 18.36 5.70 -13.82
C LEU A 208 19.67 5.82 -14.61
N SER A 209 20.38 6.95 -14.44
CA SER A 209 21.54 7.32 -15.27
C SER A 209 22.72 6.35 -15.18
N ARG A 210 22.95 5.77 -13.99
CA ARG A 210 24.09 4.86 -13.70
C ARG A 210 24.08 3.59 -14.56
N THR A 211 22.90 3.04 -14.88
CA THR A 211 22.75 1.81 -15.68
C THR A 211 21.95 2.06 -16.96
N ARG A 212 22.13 3.26 -17.55
CA ARG A 212 21.28 3.75 -18.64
C ARG A 212 21.40 2.92 -19.91
N ASN A 213 22.56 2.32 -20.18
CA ASN A 213 22.82 1.55 -21.41
C ASN A 213 22.19 0.16 -21.31
N GLU A 214 22.35 -0.48 -20.16
CA GLU A 214 21.75 -1.75 -19.76
C GLU A 214 20.22 -1.63 -19.80
N ASN A 215 19.68 -0.57 -19.18
CA ASN A 215 18.26 -0.24 -19.22
C ASN A 215 17.75 -0.01 -20.66
N LEU A 216 18.50 0.69 -21.52
CA LEU A 216 18.14 0.86 -22.93
C LEU A 216 18.11 -0.45 -23.71
N GLN A 217 19.06 -1.35 -23.45
CA GLN A 217 19.11 -2.66 -24.06
C GLN A 217 17.97 -3.55 -23.57
N TYR A 218 17.68 -3.58 -22.26
CA TYR A 218 16.54 -4.31 -21.69
C TYR A 218 15.20 -3.86 -22.30
N ILE A 219 14.98 -2.55 -22.42
CA ILE A 219 13.78 -1.99 -23.09
C ILE A 219 13.63 -2.51 -24.54
N LYS A 220 14.75 -2.69 -25.26
CA LYS A 220 14.75 -3.20 -26.63
C LYS A 220 14.47 -4.70 -26.67
N THR A 221 15.15 -5.49 -25.84
CA THR A 221 15.00 -6.95 -25.75
C THR A 221 13.58 -7.35 -25.34
N GLU A 222 13.07 -6.77 -24.25
CA GLU A 222 11.72 -7.01 -23.72
C GLU A 222 10.61 -6.27 -24.48
N ARG A 223 10.98 -5.46 -25.49
CA ARG A 223 10.06 -4.68 -26.34
C ARG A 223 9.11 -3.78 -25.54
N LEU A 224 9.58 -3.18 -24.44
CA LEU A 224 8.75 -2.43 -23.49
C LEU A 224 8.09 -1.20 -24.15
N ASN A 225 6.75 -1.15 -24.10
CA ASN A 225 5.97 -0.14 -24.80
C ASN A 225 5.57 1.03 -23.89
N PHE A 226 6.49 1.96 -23.66
CA PHE A 226 6.25 3.18 -22.88
C PHE A 226 5.17 4.14 -23.46
N LYS A 227 4.61 3.88 -24.64
CA LYS A 227 3.51 4.67 -25.22
C LYS A 227 2.13 4.08 -24.92
N LYS A 228 1.98 2.75 -24.99
CA LYS A 228 0.70 2.05 -24.78
C LYS A 228 0.58 1.39 -23.41
N GLU A 229 1.70 0.99 -22.83
CA GLU A 229 1.79 0.22 -21.58
C GLU A 229 2.77 0.90 -20.60
N LEU A 230 2.61 2.21 -20.41
CA LEU A 230 3.55 3.05 -19.64
C LEU A 230 3.82 2.47 -18.25
N GLU A 231 2.77 2.15 -17.48
CA GLU A 231 2.86 1.61 -16.12
C GLU A 231 3.64 0.29 -16.07
N ARG A 232 3.17 -0.72 -16.80
CA ARG A 232 3.82 -2.04 -16.95
C ARG A 232 5.28 -1.92 -17.39
N SER A 233 5.59 -0.99 -18.29
CA SER A 233 6.94 -0.74 -18.79
C SER A 233 7.85 -0.12 -17.72
N MET A 234 7.34 0.77 -16.87
CA MET A 234 8.09 1.33 -15.74
C MET A 234 8.36 0.27 -14.67
N ILE A 235 7.35 -0.53 -14.28
CA ILE A 235 7.51 -1.61 -13.29
C ILE A 235 8.56 -2.63 -13.75
N LYS A 236 8.46 -3.13 -14.99
CA LYS A 236 9.46 -4.05 -15.56
C LYS A 236 10.87 -3.45 -15.57
N LEU A 237 11.01 -2.19 -16.02
CA LEU A 237 12.32 -1.55 -16.11
C LEU A 237 12.96 -1.32 -14.74
N LEU A 238 12.18 -0.94 -13.73
CA LEU A 238 12.69 -0.73 -12.38
C LEU A 238 13.08 -2.05 -11.71
N SER A 239 12.26 -3.10 -11.88
CA SER A 239 12.61 -4.45 -11.41
C SER A 239 13.93 -4.97 -11.99
N TYR A 240 14.20 -4.71 -13.29
CA TYR A 240 15.48 -5.03 -13.91
C TYR A 240 16.61 -4.11 -13.42
N HIS A 241 16.38 -2.80 -13.31
CA HIS A 241 17.38 -1.84 -12.85
C HIS A 241 17.90 -2.19 -11.45
N ASP A 242 17.00 -2.47 -10.52
CA ASP A 242 17.34 -2.79 -9.13
C ASP A 242 18.09 -4.13 -8.99
N SER A 243 17.91 -5.07 -9.94
CA SER A 243 18.61 -6.36 -9.97
C SER A 243 20.02 -6.32 -10.56
N ILE A 244 20.41 -5.23 -11.23
CA ILE A 244 21.77 -4.99 -11.75
C ILE A 244 22.55 -3.90 -10.98
N LEU A 245 21.92 -3.31 -9.97
CA LEU A 245 22.55 -2.48 -8.93
C LEU A 245 23.10 -3.33 -7.77
#